data_AF-A0A5E4JJV5-F1
#
_entry.id   AF-A0A5E4JJV5-F1
#
_cell.length_a   1.000
_cell.length_b   1.000
_cell.length_c   1.000
_cell.angle_alpha   90.00
_cell.angle_beta   90.00
_cell.angle_gamma   90.00
#
_symmetry.space_group_name_H-M   'P 1'
#
loop_
_entity.id
_entity.type
_entity.pdbx_description
1 polymer ?
#
loop_
_entity_poly.entity_id
_entity_poly.type
_entity_poly.pdbx_seq_one_letter_code
_entity_poly.pdbx_strand_id
1 'polypeptide(L)'
;MSKQGGTKEKILKLIAEGNNNLSDISKALRLAPSTVSKHIHDLESAGEIEQTNNEHVKKWKYYQIGQKPFAPDSGNRSAFVGGRINKNIIGSIAGVALFAMLAVIYVMQSQPSGITYVPISITDPPTVPAGTQGLYLNYSSLGVHVNDGGDSKWIVMNSSGELDLLSLINVSQVIGGTEIRLNSTIDRIRFNITAARIRIDNSTYPVLVTSSQVVADIEKSKRVTSSSGVLLDFSPVVTASYTQNSTQYVLMPALRAAVTSNSEWNLRFPANNTDAQIRYPLRQEDRKIFAGTNGNASVSNAALQVNGNDLSFSVSLNNKGSESLTVFGVMLSGNIAPRDDGTVPEAPPGVNCSFAVKGFANGSDGPLTAPDALALGGSALPKDADGAVVADLGPQNAFGNEAGFRLFSQANGSVAINASAAYAVKLHCNASSILINMEMPVKHIYLLGIGNAVGVALMGAIRAPPAWIVFSVAKNSTLSLPSAQNFPDPNVEPGYVLSGDATAAFSYNGPFGKENVNGTQPAGNVTYRVVVLTNRGPVQANFTLK
;
A
#
# COMPACT_ATOMS: atom_id res chain seq x y z
N MET A 1 -6.91 47.27 33.82
CA MET A 1 -5.75 46.48 33.34
C MET A 1 -5.39 46.98 31.94
N SER A 2 -4.16 47.46 31.74
CA SER A 2 -3.73 48.11 30.50
C SER A 2 -3.70 47.12 29.34
N LYS A 3 -4.40 47.43 28.23
CA LYS A 3 -4.38 46.65 26.97
C LYS A 3 -2.98 46.48 26.36
N GLN A 4 -1.96 47.18 26.88
CA GLN A 4 -0.59 47.13 26.39
C GLN A 4 0.22 45.92 26.89
N GLY A 5 -0.16 45.28 28.00
CA GLY A 5 0.55 44.13 28.55
C GLY A 5 0.47 42.89 27.65
N GLY A 6 -0.74 42.56 27.17
CA GLY A 6 -0.95 41.36 26.36
C GLY A 6 -0.28 41.40 24.97
N THR A 7 0.06 42.58 24.45
CA THR A 7 0.82 42.68 23.19
C THR A 7 2.29 42.33 23.39
N LYS A 8 2.88 42.71 24.53
CA LYS A 8 4.28 42.42 24.86
C LYS A 8 4.51 40.91 25.06
N GLU A 9 3.61 40.24 25.77
CA GLU A 9 3.65 38.77 25.94
C GLU A 9 3.59 38.03 24.60
N LYS A 10 2.73 38.47 23.68
CA LYS A 10 2.63 37.87 22.34
C LYS A 10 3.89 38.09 21.51
N ILE A 11 4.56 39.24 21.65
CA ILE A 11 5.85 39.51 20.99
C ILE A 11 6.92 38.55 21.52
N LEU A 12 7.02 38.35 22.84
CA LEU A 12 7.97 37.40 23.44
C LEU A 12 7.74 35.97 22.97
N LYS A 13 6.47 35.54 22.90
CA LYS A 13 6.10 34.21 22.37
C LYS A 13 6.52 34.04 20.91
N LEU A 14 6.30 35.03 20.06
CA LEU A 14 6.70 34.98 18.65
C LEU A 14 8.23 34.93 18.48
N ILE A 15 8.98 35.66 19.32
CA ILE A 15 10.44 35.59 19.33
C ILE A 15 10.92 34.20 19.77
N ALA A 16 10.27 33.58 20.77
CA ALA A 16 10.55 32.20 21.20
C ALA A 16 10.29 31.17 20.08
N GLU A 17 9.30 31.41 19.23
CA GLU A 17 8.92 30.57 18.09
C GLU A 17 9.78 30.81 16.83
N GLY A 18 10.76 31.72 16.89
CA GLY A 18 11.71 31.99 15.80
C GLY A 18 11.32 33.14 14.86
N ASN A 19 10.21 33.84 15.11
CA ASN A 19 9.83 35.05 14.37
C ASN A 19 10.56 36.26 14.99
N ASN A 20 11.84 36.37 14.70
CA ASN A 20 12.77 37.25 15.41
C ASN A 20 13.07 38.57 14.71
N ASN A 21 12.35 38.95 13.65
CA ASN A 21 12.49 40.26 13.00
C ASN A 21 11.19 41.07 13.04
N LEU A 22 11.32 42.40 12.94
CA LEU A 22 10.21 43.36 13.07
C LEU A 22 9.07 43.11 12.07
N SER A 23 9.42 42.71 10.83
CA SER A 23 8.46 42.51 9.75
C SER A 23 7.57 41.30 10.01
N ASP A 24 8.17 40.19 10.43
CA ASP A 24 7.44 38.94 10.70
C ASP A 24 6.56 39.08 11.94
N ILE A 25 7.04 39.76 12.99
CA ILE A 25 6.24 40.05 14.20
C ILE A 25 5.05 40.96 13.87
N SER A 26 5.26 42.02 13.07
CA SER A 26 4.19 42.92 12.61
C SER A 26 3.12 42.18 11.80
N LYS A 27 3.54 41.30 10.89
CA LYS A 27 2.64 40.48 10.06
C LYS A 27 1.85 39.48 10.90
N ALA A 28 2.50 38.79 11.84
CA ALA A 28 1.86 37.81 12.71
C ALA A 28 0.80 38.45 13.64
N LEU A 29 1.09 39.64 14.18
CA LEU A 29 0.18 40.35 15.07
C LEU A 29 -0.88 41.21 14.36
N ARG A 30 -0.77 41.38 13.05
CA ARG A 30 -1.60 42.33 12.25
C ARG A 30 -1.57 43.76 12.82
N LEU A 31 -0.39 44.20 13.28
CA LEU A 31 -0.16 45.53 13.84
C LEU A 31 0.78 46.34 12.95
N ALA A 32 0.65 47.66 12.97
CA ALA A 32 1.56 48.54 12.24
C ALA A 32 3.01 48.37 12.76
N PRO A 33 4.03 48.37 11.87
CA PRO A 33 5.43 48.19 12.27
C PRO A 33 5.91 49.21 13.32
N SER A 34 5.39 50.44 13.29
CA SER A 34 5.69 51.48 14.28
C SER A 34 5.19 51.13 15.69
N THR A 35 4.01 50.50 15.80
CA THR A 35 3.44 50.04 17.07
C THR A 35 4.26 48.89 17.65
N VAL A 36 4.65 47.93 16.81
CA VAL A 36 5.50 46.80 17.22
C VAL A 36 6.89 47.29 17.63
N SER A 37 7.49 48.21 16.88
CA SER A 37 8.79 48.82 17.18
C SER A 37 8.78 49.49 18.56
N LYS A 38 7.71 50.21 18.92
CA LYS A 38 7.56 50.79 20.26
C LYS A 38 7.56 49.73 21.36
N HIS A 39 6.83 48.63 21.18
CA HIS A 39 6.80 47.55 22.17
C HIS A 39 8.12 46.79 22.27
N ILE A 40 8.80 46.57 21.15
CA ILE A 40 10.15 45.99 21.12
C ILE A 40 11.13 46.89 21.88
N HIS A 41 11.09 48.21 21.67
CA HIS A 41 11.94 49.14 22.39
C HIS A 41 11.67 49.14 23.91
N ASP A 42 10.40 49.03 24.32
CA ASP A 42 10.05 48.88 25.74
C ASP A 42 10.61 47.57 26.33
N LEU A 43 10.52 46.46 25.57
CA LEU A 43 11.02 45.14 25.99
C LEU A 43 12.56 45.09 26.04
N GLU A 44 13.22 45.73 25.09
CA GLU A 44 14.67 45.91 25.06
C GLU A 44 15.13 46.77 26.24
N SER A 45 14.43 47.88 26.52
CA SER A 45 14.72 48.74 27.68
C SER A 45 14.48 48.03 29.03
N ALA A 46 13.52 47.09 29.08
CA ALA A 46 13.31 46.22 30.23
C ALA A 46 14.36 45.11 30.35
N GLY A 47 15.16 44.87 29.30
CA GLY A 47 16.13 43.77 29.21
C GLY A 47 15.47 42.40 29.07
N GLU A 48 14.24 42.35 28.55
CA GLU A 48 13.51 41.11 28.27
C GLU A 48 13.91 40.51 26.90
N ILE A 49 14.41 41.36 26.00
CA ILE A 49 14.94 40.95 24.70
C ILE A 49 16.22 41.74 24.39
N GLU A 50 17.07 41.18 23.53
CA GLU A 50 18.31 41.81 23.06
C GLU A 50 18.35 41.80 21.53
N GLN A 51 18.85 42.89 20.94
CA GLN A 51 19.06 42.96 19.50
C GLN A 51 20.33 42.18 19.12
N THR A 52 20.19 41.18 18.24
CA THR A 52 21.29 40.39 17.70
C THR A 52 21.63 40.86 16.29
N ASN A 53 22.91 41.12 16.03
CA ASN A 53 23.38 41.43 14.68
C ASN A 53 23.74 40.13 13.96
N ASN A 54 23.17 39.92 12.77
CA ASN A 54 23.57 38.81 11.90
C ASN A 54 24.64 39.31 10.92
N GLU A 55 25.84 38.74 10.96
CA GLU A 55 26.97 39.13 10.11
C GLU A 55 26.68 38.99 8.61
N HIS A 56 25.74 38.11 8.23
CA HIS A 56 25.41 37.84 6.84
C HIS A 56 24.41 38.83 6.21
N VAL A 57 23.64 39.59 7.01
CA VAL A 57 22.62 40.52 6.49
C VAL A 57 22.55 41.80 7.34
N LYS A 58 23.47 42.75 7.11
CA LYS A 58 23.59 44.02 7.87
C LYS A 58 22.32 44.89 7.90
N LYS A 59 21.35 44.68 6.99
CA LYS A 59 20.16 45.53 6.86
C LYS A 59 19.02 45.13 7.81
N TRP A 60 19.05 43.94 8.41
CA TRP A 60 17.93 43.39 9.19
C TRP A 60 18.33 43.24 10.66
N LYS A 61 17.48 43.76 11.55
CA LYS A 61 17.63 43.63 13.01
C LYS A 61 16.89 42.37 13.48
N TYR A 62 17.58 41.53 14.23
CA TYR A 62 17.01 40.34 14.85
C TYR A 62 16.95 40.51 16.36
N TYR A 63 16.01 39.82 17.02
CA TYR A 63 15.78 39.90 18.46
C TYR A 63 15.81 38.51 19.09
N GLN A 64 16.43 38.39 20.27
CA GLN A 64 16.45 37.16 21.08
C GLN A 64 15.97 37.46 22.49
N ILE A 65 15.45 36.46 23.21
CA ILE A 65 15.03 36.62 24.60
C ILE A 65 16.28 36.85 25.47
N GLY A 66 16.28 37.95 26.23
CA GLY A 66 17.38 38.31 27.12
C GLY A 66 17.44 37.34 28.31
N GLN A 67 18.63 36.81 28.59
CA GLN A 67 18.86 35.94 29.75
C GLN A 67 19.08 36.79 31.01
N LYS A 68 18.02 37.39 31.56
CA LYS A 68 18.09 37.87 32.95
C LYS A 68 17.88 36.69 33.90
N PRO A 69 18.80 36.43 34.84
CA PRO A 69 18.49 35.55 35.97
C PRO A 69 17.36 36.19 36.77
N PHE A 70 16.34 35.40 37.09
CA PHE A 70 15.22 35.78 37.95
C PHE A 70 15.77 36.25 39.31
N ALA A 71 15.78 37.57 39.54
CA ALA A 71 16.01 38.15 40.85
C ALA A 71 14.65 38.56 41.43
N PRO A 72 14.21 37.99 42.56
CA PRO A 72 12.96 38.41 43.18
C PRO A 72 13.08 39.84 43.69
N ASP A 73 12.09 40.63 43.34
CA ASP A 73 11.90 42.02 43.74
C ASP A 73 11.89 42.12 45.27
N SER A 74 12.95 42.69 45.84
CA SER A 74 12.94 43.19 47.21
C SER A 74 13.32 44.67 47.15
N GLY A 75 12.30 45.50 47.30
CA GLY A 75 12.48 46.92 47.46
C GLY A 75 13.38 47.20 48.65
N ASN A 76 14.44 47.97 48.43
CA ASN A 76 14.77 49.09 49.29
C ASN A 76 15.76 50.02 48.59
N ARG A 77 15.36 51.28 48.51
CA ARG A 77 16.23 52.40 48.16
C ARG A 77 17.24 52.61 49.29
N SER A 78 18.52 52.67 48.95
CA SER A 78 19.49 53.45 49.71
C SER A 78 20.64 53.88 48.82
N ALA A 79 20.81 55.20 48.75
CA ALA A 79 21.94 55.89 48.15
C ALA A 79 23.25 55.60 48.90
N PHE A 80 24.36 55.48 48.18
CA PHE A 80 25.73 55.66 48.70
C PHE A 80 26.62 55.97 47.49
N VAL A 81 26.88 57.24 47.20
CA VAL A 81 28.07 58.02 47.62
C VAL A 81 29.38 57.35 47.22
N GLY A 82 30.12 58.06 46.35
CA GLY A 82 31.34 57.59 45.71
C GLY A 82 32.49 57.29 46.64
N GLY A 83 33.35 56.38 46.18
CA GLY A 83 34.58 56.00 46.88
C GLY A 83 35.51 55.22 45.97
N ARG A 84 36.59 55.88 45.57
CA ARG A 84 37.95 55.38 45.27
C ARG A 84 38.10 53.92 44.81
N ILE A 85 38.57 53.79 43.57
CA ILE A 85 38.99 52.55 42.92
C ILE A 85 40.27 52.03 43.61
N ASN A 86 40.16 50.98 44.43
CA ASN A 86 41.29 50.21 44.91
C ASN A 86 41.67 49.14 43.88
N LYS A 87 42.97 49.08 43.54
CA LYS A 87 43.59 48.05 42.69
C LYS A 87 43.52 46.68 43.39
N ASN A 88 42.42 45.95 43.21
CA ASN A 88 42.30 44.51 43.49
C ASN A 88 41.23 43.84 42.59
N ILE A 89 41.03 44.33 41.37
CA ILE A 89 40.05 43.83 40.37
C ILE A 89 40.75 42.98 39.30
N ILE A 90 41.62 42.06 39.72
CA ILE A 90 42.18 41.03 38.82
C ILE A 90 41.70 39.62 39.22
N GLY A 91 41.17 39.45 40.45
CA GLY A 91 40.58 38.18 40.89
C GLY A 91 39.11 37.94 40.48
N SER A 92 38.34 38.99 40.18
CA SER A 92 36.89 38.88 39.95
C SER A 92 36.50 38.51 38.50
N ILE A 93 37.32 38.83 37.51
CA ILE A 93 37.05 38.50 36.10
C ILE A 93 37.27 37.00 35.83
N ALA A 94 38.29 36.41 36.45
CA ALA A 94 38.53 34.96 36.36
C ALA A 94 37.40 34.14 37.02
N GLY A 95 36.85 34.62 38.14
CA GLY A 95 35.73 33.97 38.83
C GLY A 95 34.43 33.96 38.00
N VAL A 96 34.08 35.08 37.36
CA VAL A 96 32.87 35.17 36.52
C VAL A 96 33.00 34.32 35.25
N ALA A 97 34.18 34.29 34.62
CA ALA A 97 34.43 33.42 33.47
C ALA A 97 34.36 31.92 33.83
N LEU A 98 34.88 31.53 35.00
CA LEU A 98 34.81 30.15 35.49
C LEU A 98 33.38 29.73 35.82
N PHE A 99 32.59 30.61 36.46
CA PHE A 99 31.17 30.34 36.73
C PHE A 99 30.32 30.28 35.46
N ALA A 100 30.58 31.13 34.47
CA ALA A 100 29.91 31.05 33.17
C ALA A 100 30.28 29.77 32.42
N MET A 101 31.55 29.35 32.46
CA MET A 101 32.01 28.11 31.84
C MET A 101 31.42 26.87 32.54
N LEU A 102 31.35 26.87 33.88
CA LEU A 102 30.69 25.82 34.66
C LEU A 102 29.18 25.78 34.42
N ALA A 103 28.52 26.93 34.27
CA ALA A 103 27.09 26.99 33.93
C ALA A 103 26.82 26.45 32.52
N VAL A 104 27.68 26.73 31.54
CA VAL A 104 27.59 26.16 30.19
C VAL A 104 27.84 24.64 30.22
N ILE A 105 28.83 24.16 30.99
CA ILE A 105 29.07 22.73 31.18
C ILE A 105 27.87 22.05 31.86
N TYR A 106 27.24 22.71 32.85
CA TYR A 106 26.07 22.19 33.56
C TYR A 106 24.84 22.10 32.64
N VAL A 107 24.58 23.15 31.83
CA VAL A 107 23.49 23.15 30.84
C VAL A 107 23.74 22.15 29.70
N MET A 108 25.00 21.89 29.34
CA MET A 108 25.35 20.85 28.37
C MET A 108 25.21 19.42 28.94
N GLN A 109 25.31 19.24 30.26
CA GLN A 109 25.15 17.93 30.91
C GLN A 109 23.70 17.60 31.33
N SER A 110 22.81 18.59 31.45
CA SER A 110 21.40 18.35 31.75
C SER A 110 20.58 18.12 30.48
N GLN A 111 20.92 17.13 29.65
CA GLN A 111 19.91 16.61 28.75
C GLN A 111 18.84 15.91 29.58
N PRO A 112 17.54 16.11 29.32
CA PRO A 112 16.48 15.42 30.03
C PRO A 112 16.70 13.91 29.87
N SER A 113 17.18 13.28 30.94
CA SER A 113 17.27 11.84 31.07
C SER A 113 15.91 11.35 31.53
N GLY A 114 15.30 10.49 30.73
CA GLY A 114 13.97 10.00 31.00
C GLY A 114 13.58 8.94 29.99
N ILE A 115 12.56 8.18 30.33
CA ILE A 115 11.94 7.19 29.46
C ILE A 115 10.54 7.70 29.15
N THR A 116 10.12 7.56 27.90
CA THR A 116 8.76 7.88 27.47
C THR A 116 8.15 6.69 26.75
N TYR A 117 6.86 6.52 26.87
CA TYR A 117 6.13 5.55 26.08
C TYR A 117 5.94 6.08 24.66
N VAL A 118 6.38 5.32 23.65
CA VAL A 118 6.23 5.65 22.24
C VAL A 118 5.22 4.68 21.63
N PRO A 119 3.96 5.11 21.46
CA PRO A 119 2.94 4.32 20.79
C PRO A 119 3.17 4.22 19.28
N ILE A 120 2.70 3.11 18.70
CA ILE A 120 2.81 2.78 17.28
C ILE A 120 1.40 2.61 16.73
N SER A 121 1.01 3.49 15.82
CA SER A 121 -0.28 3.42 15.13
C SER A 121 -0.13 3.09 13.66
N ILE A 122 -1.18 2.54 13.08
CA ILE A 122 -1.27 2.16 11.67
C ILE A 122 -2.47 2.84 11.01
N THR A 123 -2.33 3.21 9.75
CA THR A 123 -3.34 3.89 8.93
C THR A 123 -3.26 3.44 7.48
N ASP A 124 -4.20 3.98 6.68
CA ASP A 124 -4.26 4.02 5.21
C ASP A 124 -5.07 2.87 4.57
N PRO A 125 -5.81 3.13 3.46
CA PRO A 125 -6.59 2.11 2.82
C PRO A 125 -5.70 1.13 2.03
N PRO A 126 -6.01 -0.17 2.07
CA PRO A 126 -5.46 -1.12 1.12
C PRO A 126 -6.03 -0.87 -0.29
N THR A 127 -5.27 -1.21 -1.33
CA THR A 127 -5.84 -1.38 -2.68
C THR A 127 -6.36 -2.80 -2.81
N VAL A 128 -7.66 -2.96 -2.97
CA VAL A 128 -8.33 -4.28 -2.98
C VAL A 128 -9.18 -4.47 -4.25
N PRO A 129 -9.51 -5.71 -4.62
CA PRO A 129 -10.45 -5.98 -5.72
C PRO A 129 -11.83 -5.34 -5.47
N ALA A 130 -12.57 -5.10 -6.55
CA ALA A 130 -13.95 -4.63 -6.45
C ALA A 130 -14.83 -5.63 -5.69
N GLY A 131 -15.83 -5.13 -4.95
CA GLY A 131 -16.71 -5.97 -4.13
C GLY A 131 -16.14 -6.36 -2.76
N THR A 132 -14.92 -5.92 -2.42
CA THR A 132 -14.34 -6.21 -1.10
C THR A 132 -15.08 -5.46 0.01
N GLN A 133 -15.51 -6.21 1.02
CA GLN A 133 -16.26 -5.75 2.20
C GLN A 133 -15.45 -5.80 3.50
N GLY A 134 -14.27 -6.42 3.49
CA GLY A 134 -13.37 -6.50 4.65
C GLY A 134 -12.02 -7.07 4.24
N LEU A 135 -10.93 -6.55 4.81
CA LEU A 135 -9.60 -7.12 4.67
C LEU A 135 -8.97 -7.21 6.06
N TYR A 136 -8.91 -8.43 6.58
CA TYR A 136 -8.47 -8.70 7.93
C TYR A 136 -7.03 -9.22 7.92
N LEU A 137 -6.19 -8.63 8.76
CA LEU A 137 -4.77 -8.93 8.88
C LEU A 137 -4.45 -9.32 10.32
N ASN A 138 -3.86 -10.50 10.51
CA ASN A 138 -3.33 -10.91 11.80
C ASN A 138 -1.83 -10.61 11.87
N TYR A 139 -1.40 -10.03 12.99
CA TYR A 139 0.02 -9.75 13.28
C TYR A 139 0.42 -10.34 14.64
N SER A 140 1.70 -10.69 14.78
CA SER A 140 2.22 -11.35 16.00
C SER A 140 3.18 -10.48 16.82
N SER A 141 3.85 -9.52 16.19
CA SER A 141 4.83 -8.68 16.87
C SER A 141 5.16 -7.42 16.07
N LEU A 142 5.68 -6.44 16.80
CA LEU A 142 6.25 -5.21 16.28
C LEU A 142 7.71 -5.12 16.72
N GLY A 143 8.55 -4.42 15.96
CA GLY A 143 9.91 -4.11 16.34
C GLY A 143 10.24 -2.66 16.03
N VAL A 144 10.95 -1.99 16.94
CA VAL A 144 11.46 -0.64 16.74
C VAL A 144 12.97 -0.69 16.85
N HIS A 145 13.67 -0.16 15.85
CA HIS A 145 15.11 0.02 15.91
C HIS A 145 15.40 1.40 16.47
N VAL A 146 16.19 1.45 17.56
CA VAL A 146 16.47 2.66 18.31
C VAL A 146 17.97 2.88 18.37
N ASN A 147 18.38 4.13 18.12
CA ASN A 147 19.74 4.61 18.35
C ASN A 147 19.77 5.56 19.54
N ASP A 148 20.48 5.19 20.60
CA ASP A 148 20.55 5.93 21.86
C ASP A 148 22.00 6.22 22.25
N GLY A 149 22.49 7.42 21.89
CA GLY A 149 23.81 7.89 22.34
C GLY A 149 25.02 7.03 21.93
N GLY A 150 24.87 6.16 20.92
CA GLY A 150 25.91 5.23 20.46
C GLY A 150 25.48 3.76 20.49
N ASP A 151 24.46 3.42 21.28
CA ASP A 151 23.88 2.08 21.31
C ASP A 151 22.77 1.96 20.27
N SER A 152 22.86 0.95 19.40
CA SER A 152 21.88 0.67 18.35
C SER A 152 21.28 -0.72 18.56
N LYS A 153 19.95 -0.80 18.76
CA LYS A 153 19.28 -2.07 19.07
C LYS A 153 17.85 -2.14 18.57
N TRP A 154 17.39 -3.36 18.32
CA TRP A 154 15.98 -3.67 18.16
C TRP A 154 15.30 -3.85 19.51
N ILE A 155 14.19 -3.16 19.73
CA ILE A 155 13.24 -3.39 20.81
C ILE A 155 12.04 -4.11 20.20
N VAL A 156 11.85 -5.38 20.54
CA VAL A 156 10.76 -6.22 20.02
C VAL A 156 9.61 -6.22 21.02
N MET A 157 8.41 -5.96 20.53
CA MET A 157 7.17 -5.98 21.31
C MET A 157 6.34 -7.21 20.93
N ASN A 158 5.87 -7.94 21.94
CA ASN A 158 4.95 -9.06 21.77
C ASN A 158 3.49 -8.58 21.60
N SER A 159 3.30 -7.54 20.78
CA SER A 159 1.98 -7.03 20.44
C SER A 159 1.41 -7.82 19.27
N SER A 160 0.23 -8.40 19.45
CA SER A 160 -0.50 -9.15 18.44
C SER A 160 -1.96 -8.71 18.37
N GLY A 161 -2.61 -8.98 17.25
CA GLY A 161 -4.01 -8.62 17.05
C GLY A 161 -4.50 -8.86 15.63
N GLU A 162 -5.80 -8.61 15.43
CA GLU A 162 -6.44 -8.57 14.10
C GLU A 162 -6.76 -7.11 13.74
N LEU A 163 -6.44 -6.72 12.50
CA LEU A 163 -6.73 -5.41 11.92
C LEU A 163 -7.70 -5.57 10.76
N ASP A 164 -8.83 -4.86 10.78
CA ASP A 164 -9.62 -4.63 9.57
C ASP A 164 -9.09 -3.38 8.86
N LEU A 165 -8.31 -3.59 7.80
CA LEU A 165 -7.62 -2.54 7.06
C LEU A 165 -8.59 -1.62 6.33
N LEU A 166 -9.79 -2.08 5.98
CA LEU A 166 -10.82 -1.20 5.39
C LEU A 166 -11.45 -0.26 6.42
N SER A 167 -11.34 -0.60 7.71
CA SER A 167 -11.81 0.27 8.79
C SER A 167 -10.82 1.39 9.15
N LEU A 168 -9.61 1.39 8.57
CA LEU A 168 -8.55 2.38 8.80
C LEU A 168 -8.58 3.56 7.82
N ILE A 169 -9.61 3.64 6.96
CA ILE A 169 -9.77 4.76 6.04
C ILE A 169 -9.99 6.03 6.85
N ASN A 170 -9.05 6.99 6.74
CA ASN A 170 -9.05 8.25 7.49
C ASN A 170 -8.90 8.12 9.02
N VAL A 171 -8.50 6.95 9.52
CA VAL A 171 -8.38 6.64 10.94
C VAL A 171 -7.03 5.98 11.19
N SER A 172 -6.29 6.44 12.20
CA SER A 172 -5.16 5.69 12.73
C SER A 172 -5.60 4.84 13.92
N GLN A 173 -5.10 3.62 14.00
CA GLN A 173 -5.33 2.73 15.12
C GLN A 173 -4.00 2.40 15.80
N VAL A 174 -3.92 2.52 17.11
CA VAL A 174 -2.72 2.09 17.84
C VAL A 174 -2.71 0.57 17.96
N ILE A 175 -1.58 -0.03 17.60
CA ILE A 175 -1.40 -1.49 17.50
C ILE A 175 -0.32 -2.02 18.46
N GLY A 176 0.34 -1.12 19.18
CA GLY A 176 1.35 -1.42 20.18
C GLY A 176 2.13 -0.18 20.58
N GLY A 177 3.21 -0.38 21.33
CA GLY A 177 4.11 0.70 21.72
C GLY A 177 5.14 0.20 22.73
N THR A 178 6.21 0.96 22.90
CA THR A 178 7.30 0.61 23.80
C THR A 178 7.87 1.83 24.49
N GLU A 179 8.48 1.61 25.63
CA GLU A 179 9.27 2.61 26.34
C GLU A 179 10.61 2.86 25.62
N ILE A 180 10.91 4.12 25.35
CA ILE A 180 12.15 4.57 24.68
C ILE A 180 12.73 5.75 25.46
N ARG A 181 14.06 5.81 25.56
CA ARG A 181 14.74 6.91 26.23
C ARG A 181 14.54 8.21 25.44
N LEU A 182 14.31 9.32 26.14
CA LEU A 182 14.23 10.64 25.53
C LEU A 182 15.54 10.97 24.82
N ASN A 183 15.44 11.74 23.73
CA ASN A 183 16.55 12.12 22.85
C ASN A 183 17.20 11.00 22.02
N SER A 184 16.79 9.74 22.16
CA SER A 184 17.13 8.68 21.21
C SER A 184 16.47 8.94 19.85
N THR A 185 16.91 8.26 18.78
CA THR A 185 16.25 8.30 17.47
C THR A 185 15.67 6.94 17.10
N ILE A 186 14.57 6.97 16.35
CA ILE A 186 13.98 5.78 15.73
C ILE A 186 14.21 5.88 14.23
N ASP A 187 14.83 4.87 13.65
CA ASP A 187 15.18 4.85 12.23
C ASP A 187 14.50 3.71 11.45
N ARG A 188 14.05 2.64 12.11
CA ARG A 188 13.37 1.51 11.45
C ARG A 188 12.25 0.92 12.29
N ILE A 189 11.24 0.41 11.60
CA ILE A 189 10.14 -0.37 12.18
C ILE A 189 10.06 -1.71 11.48
N ARG A 190 9.79 -2.76 12.25
CA ARG A 190 9.50 -4.11 11.77
C ARG A 190 8.07 -4.49 12.15
N PHE A 191 7.33 -5.02 11.20
CA PHE A 191 5.96 -5.49 11.37
C PHE A 191 5.83 -6.93 10.91
N ASN A 192 5.39 -7.83 11.80
CA ASN A 192 5.30 -9.27 11.52
C ASN A 192 3.83 -9.70 11.35
N ILE A 193 3.48 -10.05 10.11
CA ILE A 193 2.18 -10.53 9.66
C ILE A 193 2.16 -12.06 9.72
N THR A 194 1.11 -12.64 10.29
CA THR A 194 0.93 -14.09 10.39
C THR A 194 -0.06 -14.65 9.39
N ALA A 195 -1.16 -13.93 9.13
CA ALA A 195 -2.20 -14.36 8.21
C ALA A 195 -3.01 -13.17 7.70
N ALA A 196 -3.70 -13.37 6.57
CA ALA A 196 -4.67 -12.43 6.06
C ALA A 196 -5.90 -13.17 5.50
N ARG A 197 -7.07 -12.53 5.58
CA ARG A 197 -8.32 -13.01 4.97
C ARG A 197 -9.09 -11.84 4.39
N ILE A 198 -9.76 -12.07 3.27
CA ILE A 198 -10.55 -11.06 2.56
C ILE A 198 -12.01 -11.50 2.49
N ARG A 199 -12.94 -10.57 2.68
CA ARG A 199 -14.37 -10.81 2.51
C ARG A 199 -14.85 -10.11 1.25
N ILE A 200 -15.34 -10.86 0.28
CA ILE A 200 -15.89 -10.37 -0.98
C ILE A 200 -17.25 -11.04 -1.18
N ASP A 201 -18.28 -10.26 -1.50
CA ASP A 201 -19.65 -10.77 -1.72
C ASP A 201 -20.15 -11.68 -0.58
N ASN A 202 -19.92 -11.26 0.68
CA ASN A 202 -20.21 -11.98 1.92
C ASN A 202 -19.44 -13.31 2.13
N SER A 203 -18.59 -13.74 1.20
CA SER A 203 -17.75 -14.93 1.33
C SER A 203 -16.36 -14.56 1.84
N THR A 204 -15.77 -15.37 2.71
CA THR A 204 -14.42 -15.15 3.25
C THR A 204 -13.43 -16.07 2.59
N TYR A 205 -12.32 -15.50 2.09
CA TYR A 205 -11.27 -16.21 1.40
C TYR A 205 -9.93 -16.04 2.13
N PRO A 206 -9.09 -17.09 2.19
CA PRO A 206 -7.72 -16.94 2.66
C PRO A 206 -6.94 -16.07 1.68
N VAL A 207 -6.01 -15.27 2.22
CA VAL A 207 -5.14 -14.40 1.44
C VAL A 207 -3.70 -14.82 1.69
N LEU A 208 -2.99 -15.17 0.61
CA LEU A 208 -1.56 -15.45 0.64
C LEU A 208 -0.79 -14.14 0.83
N VAL A 209 -0.06 -14.02 1.93
CA VAL A 209 0.79 -12.85 2.20
C VAL A 209 2.17 -13.10 1.62
N THR A 210 2.64 -12.24 0.71
CA THR A 210 3.93 -12.45 0.01
C THR A 210 5.14 -12.21 0.90
N SER A 211 4.99 -11.47 2.00
CA SER A 211 6.02 -11.32 3.02
C SER A 211 5.40 -11.25 4.42
N SER A 212 5.74 -12.20 5.28
CA SER A 212 5.32 -12.22 6.68
C SER A 212 6.06 -11.19 7.54
N GLN A 213 7.17 -10.63 7.06
CA GLN A 213 7.90 -9.57 7.75
C GLN A 213 8.08 -8.37 6.82
N VAL A 214 7.71 -7.20 7.31
CA VAL A 214 7.82 -5.95 6.56
C VAL A 214 8.64 -4.98 7.40
N VAL A 215 9.67 -4.40 6.79
CA VAL A 215 10.52 -3.39 7.44
C VAL A 215 10.31 -2.07 6.72
N ALA A 216 10.12 -1.01 7.50
CA ALA A 216 10.02 0.36 7.00
C ALA A 216 11.10 1.22 7.63
N ASP A 217 11.84 1.94 6.80
CA ASP A 217 12.77 2.97 7.25
C ASP A 217 12.00 4.26 7.57
N ILE A 218 12.46 5.00 8.57
CA ILE A 218 11.94 6.31 8.95
C ILE A 218 12.86 7.37 8.36
N GLU A 219 12.37 8.04 7.31
CA GLU A 219 13.06 9.18 6.73
C GLU A 219 13.19 10.30 7.76
N LYS A 220 14.41 10.79 7.97
CA LYS A 220 14.71 11.91 8.89
C LYS A 220 14.32 11.58 10.33
N SER A 221 14.94 10.53 10.86
CA SER A 221 14.77 10.10 12.25
C SER A 221 14.82 11.29 13.21
N LYS A 222 13.67 11.59 13.82
CA LYS A 222 13.54 12.66 14.80
C LYS A 222 13.94 12.12 16.17
N ARG A 223 14.47 13.01 17.01
CA ARG A 223 14.69 12.69 18.41
C ARG A 223 13.35 12.46 19.10
N VAL A 224 13.29 11.38 19.87
CA VAL A 224 12.12 11.02 20.68
C VAL A 224 11.95 12.04 21.80
N THR A 225 10.75 12.62 21.86
CA THR A 225 10.29 13.54 22.90
C THR A 225 9.15 12.90 23.69
N SER A 226 8.70 13.54 24.76
CA SER A 226 7.58 13.05 25.59
C SER A 226 6.25 12.90 24.83
N SER A 227 6.09 13.54 23.67
CA SER A 227 4.89 13.48 22.83
C SER A 227 5.10 12.71 21.52
N SER A 228 6.21 11.98 21.40
CA SER A 228 6.52 11.22 20.19
C SER A 228 5.67 9.95 20.06
N GLY A 229 5.21 9.70 18.85
CA GLY A 229 4.59 8.45 18.43
C GLY A 229 5.13 8.02 17.07
N VAL A 230 4.89 6.78 16.68
CA VAL A 230 5.20 6.27 15.35
C VAL A 230 3.89 6.06 14.60
N LEU A 231 3.79 6.66 13.42
CA LEU A 231 2.69 6.43 12.50
C LEU A 231 3.19 5.55 11.36
N LEU A 232 2.47 4.46 11.13
CA LEU A 232 2.68 3.51 10.06
C LEU A 232 1.62 3.73 9.00
N ASP A 233 2.05 3.93 7.78
CA ASP A 233 1.19 3.99 6.61
C ASP A 233 1.32 2.67 5.86
N PHE A 234 0.29 1.84 6.01
CA PHE A 234 0.26 0.48 5.48
C PHE A 234 -0.70 0.43 4.30
N SER A 235 -0.15 0.54 3.10
CA SER A 235 -0.89 0.59 1.83
C SER A 235 -0.69 -0.72 1.05
N PRO A 236 -1.15 -1.89 1.55
CA PRO A 236 -0.95 -3.14 0.84
C PRO A 236 -1.79 -3.18 -0.44
N VAL A 237 -1.36 -4.02 -1.38
CA VAL A 237 -2.13 -4.31 -2.60
C VAL A 237 -2.59 -5.76 -2.53
N VAL A 238 -3.89 -5.99 -2.65
CA VAL A 238 -4.48 -7.32 -2.79
C VAL A 238 -4.93 -7.53 -4.21
N THR A 239 -4.54 -8.67 -4.78
CA THR A 239 -4.94 -9.07 -6.13
C THR A 239 -5.56 -10.47 -6.13
N ALA A 240 -6.47 -10.71 -7.08
CA ALA A 240 -7.05 -12.02 -7.33
C ALA A 240 -6.15 -12.80 -8.32
N SER A 241 -5.84 -14.03 -7.97
CA SER A 241 -5.17 -15.03 -8.79
C SER A 241 -6.16 -16.14 -9.10
N TYR A 242 -6.39 -16.42 -10.38
CA TYR A 242 -7.33 -17.44 -10.81
C TYR A 242 -6.56 -18.72 -11.17
N THR A 243 -6.79 -19.77 -10.40
CA THR A 243 -6.35 -21.14 -10.73
C THR A 243 -7.47 -21.87 -11.48
N GLN A 244 -7.17 -23.02 -12.10
CA GLN A 244 -8.17 -23.85 -12.81
C GLN A 244 -9.46 -24.09 -12.00
N ASN A 245 -9.35 -24.22 -10.67
CA ASN A 245 -10.46 -24.65 -9.81
C ASN A 245 -10.81 -23.67 -8.68
N SER A 246 -10.06 -22.57 -8.50
CA SER A 246 -10.30 -21.64 -7.39
C SER A 246 -9.76 -20.23 -7.63
N THR A 247 -10.42 -19.25 -7.04
CA THR A 247 -9.87 -17.89 -6.90
C THR A 247 -9.05 -17.84 -5.61
N GLN A 248 -7.77 -17.51 -5.73
CA GLN A 248 -6.86 -17.23 -4.63
C GLN A 248 -6.62 -15.73 -4.55
N TYR A 249 -6.35 -15.20 -3.35
CA TYR A 249 -6.02 -13.80 -3.18
C TYR A 249 -4.58 -13.68 -2.68
N VAL A 250 -3.85 -12.71 -3.20
CA VAL A 250 -2.46 -12.46 -2.85
C VAL A 250 -2.34 -11.04 -2.33
N LEU A 251 -1.86 -10.88 -1.09
CA LEU A 251 -1.56 -9.60 -0.46
C LEU A 251 -0.07 -9.33 -0.52
N MET A 252 0.26 -8.16 -1.07
CA MET A 252 1.61 -7.64 -1.09
C MET A 252 1.69 -6.48 -0.11
N PRO A 253 2.38 -6.65 1.02
CA PRO A 253 2.47 -5.60 2.02
C PRO A 253 3.39 -4.49 1.54
N ALA A 254 3.01 -3.25 1.82
CA ALA A 254 3.86 -2.07 1.66
C ALA A 254 3.69 -1.22 2.92
N LEU A 255 4.80 -0.86 3.56
CA LEU A 255 4.81 -0.17 4.84
C LEU A 255 5.73 1.05 4.74
N ARG A 256 5.22 2.20 5.16
CA ARG A 256 6.00 3.40 5.44
C ARG A 256 5.87 3.75 6.92
N ALA A 257 6.87 4.42 7.47
CA ALA A 257 6.88 4.80 8.87
C ALA A 257 7.38 6.24 9.05
N ALA A 258 6.82 6.94 10.03
CA ALA A 258 7.27 8.26 10.43
C ALA A 258 7.12 8.48 11.93
N VAL A 259 8.06 9.21 12.52
CA VAL A 259 7.91 9.75 13.88
C VAL A 259 7.04 11.00 13.82
N THR A 260 5.89 10.94 14.48
CA THR A 260 4.96 12.06 14.66
C THR A 260 4.98 12.58 16.10
N SER A 261 4.46 13.79 16.29
CA SER A 261 4.21 14.36 17.61
C SER A 261 2.71 14.57 17.76
N ASN A 262 2.14 14.05 18.83
CA ASN A 262 0.74 14.31 19.15
C ASN A 262 0.52 14.21 20.66
N SER A 263 0.06 15.32 21.23
CA SER A 263 -0.26 15.45 22.65
C SER A 263 -1.36 14.50 23.12
N GLU A 264 -2.23 14.04 22.22
CA GLU A 264 -3.31 13.09 22.51
C GLU A 264 -2.78 11.66 22.74
N TRP A 265 -1.55 11.36 22.34
CA TRP A 265 -0.94 10.05 22.54
C TRP A 265 -0.38 9.85 23.95
N ASN A 266 -0.39 10.91 24.77
CA ASN A 266 -0.07 10.85 26.20
C ASN A 266 -1.14 10.13 27.03
N LEU A 267 -2.24 9.70 26.41
CA LEU A 267 -3.18 8.78 27.03
C LEU A 267 -2.47 7.43 27.20
N ARG A 268 -1.95 7.21 28.42
CA ARG A 268 -1.29 5.95 28.82
C ARG A 268 -2.12 4.79 28.29
N PHE A 269 -1.53 3.99 27.41
CA PHE A 269 -2.03 2.64 27.15
C PHE A 269 -2.09 1.95 28.50
N PRO A 270 -3.28 1.54 29.00
CA PRO A 270 -3.31 0.67 30.15
C PRO A 270 -2.55 -0.60 29.73
N ALA A 271 -1.42 -0.87 30.37
CA ALA A 271 -0.46 -1.93 30.07
C ALA A 271 -1.04 -3.36 30.06
N ASN A 272 -2.35 -3.48 30.26
CA ASN A 272 -3.11 -4.66 30.59
C ASN A 272 -4.45 -4.72 29.85
N ASN A 273 -4.70 -3.83 28.87
CA ASN A 273 -5.87 -3.95 27.99
C ASN A 273 -5.45 -4.22 26.55
N THR A 274 -5.28 -5.50 26.22
CA THR A 274 -4.96 -6.00 24.87
C THR A 274 -6.08 -5.77 23.85
N ASP A 275 -7.29 -5.38 24.30
CA ASP A 275 -8.48 -5.25 23.44
C ASP A 275 -8.90 -3.81 23.15
N ALA A 276 -8.35 -2.80 23.85
CA ALA A 276 -8.69 -1.41 23.59
C ALA A 276 -7.91 -0.89 22.36
N GLN A 277 -8.41 -1.22 21.16
CA GLN A 277 -7.96 -0.65 19.90
C GLN A 277 -8.26 0.86 19.88
N ILE A 278 -7.35 1.68 20.41
CA ILE A 278 -7.55 3.12 20.42
C ILE A 278 -7.42 3.66 18.99
N ARG A 279 -8.48 4.31 18.53
CA ARG A 279 -8.60 4.87 17.18
C ARG A 279 -8.69 6.39 17.24
N TYR A 280 -7.99 7.05 16.33
CA TYR A 280 -7.98 8.50 16.21
C TYR A 280 -8.23 8.92 14.76
N PRO A 281 -8.97 10.01 14.52
CA PRO A 281 -9.05 10.59 13.18
C PRO A 281 -7.66 10.98 12.68
N LEU A 282 -7.33 10.62 11.43
CA LEU A 282 -6.03 10.94 10.85
C LEU A 282 -5.93 12.45 10.57
N ARG A 283 -5.01 13.12 11.28
CA ARG A 283 -4.79 14.59 11.17
C ARG A 283 -4.25 14.97 9.80
N GLN A 284 -4.49 16.21 9.38
CA GLN A 284 -4.01 16.70 8.08
C GLN A 284 -2.48 16.76 8.00
N GLU A 285 -1.81 17.06 9.11
CA GLU A 285 -0.35 17.07 9.20
C GLU A 285 0.25 15.67 9.02
N ASP A 286 -0.35 14.66 9.64
CA ASP A 286 0.06 13.26 9.50
C ASP A 286 -0.10 12.76 8.05
N ARG A 287 -1.18 13.16 7.36
CA ARG A 287 -1.36 12.86 5.92
C ARG A 287 -0.28 13.47 5.05
N LYS A 288 0.16 14.69 5.37
CA LYS A 288 1.19 15.39 4.60
C LYS A 288 2.55 14.72 4.71
N ILE A 289 2.82 14.00 5.81
CA ILE A 289 4.07 13.25 5.99
C ILE A 289 4.24 12.23 4.86
N PHE A 290 3.16 11.52 4.48
CA PHE A 290 3.20 10.49 3.44
C PHE A 290 2.76 10.97 2.06
N ALA A 291 2.04 12.10 1.96
CA ALA A 291 1.63 12.67 0.68
C ALA A 291 2.83 13.09 -0.20
N GLY A 292 4.00 13.35 0.38
CA GLY A 292 5.22 13.73 -0.34
C GLY A 292 6.10 12.56 -0.81
N THR A 293 5.94 11.35 -0.27
CA THR A 293 6.88 10.24 -0.48
C THR A 293 6.50 9.30 -1.63
N ASN A 294 5.25 9.37 -2.12
CA ASN A 294 4.86 8.73 -3.40
C ASN A 294 5.34 9.52 -4.63
N GLY A 295 5.93 10.72 -4.43
CA GLY A 295 5.85 11.81 -5.41
C GLY A 295 6.86 11.82 -6.57
N ASN A 296 7.90 10.98 -6.56
CA ASN A 296 8.94 11.08 -7.57
C ASN A 296 9.21 9.79 -8.36
N ALA A 297 8.62 8.68 -7.95
CA ALA A 297 8.70 7.44 -8.71
C ALA A 297 7.57 7.40 -9.75
N SER A 298 7.91 7.16 -11.01
CA SER A 298 6.96 7.08 -12.11
C SER A 298 7.36 6.00 -13.08
N VAL A 299 6.41 5.26 -13.63
CA VAL A 299 6.69 4.34 -14.73
C VAL A 299 6.90 5.18 -15.99
N SER A 300 8.11 5.18 -16.53
CA SER A 300 8.48 5.95 -17.73
C SER A 300 8.19 5.18 -19.02
N ASN A 301 8.24 3.85 -18.96
CA ASN A 301 7.93 2.98 -20.09
C ASN A 301 7.39 1.64 -19.61
N ALA A 302 6.49 1.03 -20.37
CA ALA A 302 6.06 -0.34 -20.17
C ALA A 302 5.75 -0.95 -21.54
N ALA A 303 6.28 -2.14 -21.78
CA ALA A 303 6.09 -2.87 -23.02
C ALA A 303 5.84 -4.34 -22.74
N LEU A 304 4.91 -4.92 -23.49
CA LEU A 304 4.58 -6.34 -23.44
C LEU A 304 4.56 -6.82 -24.89
N GLN A 305 5.20 -7.96 -25.14
CA GLN A 305 5.27 -8.59 -26.44
C GLN A 305 5.11 -10.09 -26.24
N VAL A 306 4.31 -10.70 -27.11
CA VAL A 306 4.08 -12.15 -27.13
C VAL A 306 4.64 -12.65 -28.46
N ASN A 307 5.60 -13.58 -28.40
CA ASN A 307 6.15 -14.22 -29.59
C ASN A 307 6.04 -15.74 -29.45
N GLY A 308 4.98 -16.32 -30.04
CA GLY A 308 4.67 -17.73 -29.89
C GLY A 308 4.38 -18.11 -28.44
N ASN A 309 5.29 -18.87 -27.82
CA ASN A 309 5.18 -19.28 -26.42
C ASN A 309 5.88 -18.33 -25.46
N ASP A 310 6.68 -17.39 -25.97
CA ASP A 310 7.50 -16.55 -25.12
C ASP A 310 6.80 -15.22 -24.85
N LEU A 311 6.83 -14.81 -23.59
CA LEU A 311 6.40 -13.50 -23.15
C LEU A 311 7.63 -12.66 -22.84
N SER A 312 7.71 -11.53 -23.52
CA SER A 312 8.66 -10.47 -23.24
C SER A 312 7.91 -9.31 -22.58
N PHE A 313 8.13 -9.11 -21.29
CA PHE A 313 7.58 -7.99 -20.55
C PHE A 313 8.70 -7.10 -20.05
N SER A 314 8.53 -5.78 -20.16
CA SER A 314 9.46 -4.82 -19.59
C SER A 314 8.75 -3.63 -19.00
N VAL A 315 9.31 -3.08 -17.92
CA VAL A 315 8.85 -1.85 -17.29
C VAL A 315 10.05 -1.02 -16.88
N SER A 316 10.02 0.28 -17.13
CA SER A 316 11.03 1.22 -16.68
C SER A 316 10.45 2.12 -15.59
N LEU A 317 11.14 2.19 -14.47
CA LEU A 317 10.79 3.04 -13.34
C LEU A 317 11.81 4.17 -13.23
N ASN A 318 11.33 5.41 -13.22
CA ASN A 318 12.12 6.60 -12.99
C ASN A 318 11.86 7.11 -11.57
N ASN A 319 12.91 7.22 -10.75
CA ASN A 319 12.88 7.83 -9.44
C ASN A 319 13.52 9.23 -9.52
N LYS A 320 12.70 10.28 -9.61
CA LYS A 320 13.14 11.69 -9.59
C LYS A 320 13.38 12.24 -8.18
N GLY A 321 13.37 11.36 -7.18
CA GLY A 321 13.55 11.73 -5.79
C GLY A 321 15.01 11.73 -5.44
N SER A 322 15.40 12.50 -4.42
CA SER A 322 16.76 12.47 -3.91
C SER A 322 17.08 11.20 -3.12
N GLU A 323 16.07 10.42 -2.75
CA GLU A 323 16.20 9.23 -1.92
C GLU A 323 16.05 7.95 -2.73
N SER A 324 16.68 6.86 -2.28
CA SER A 324 16.50 5.55 -2.90
C SER A 324 15.13 4.94 -2.56
N LEU A 325 14.68 4.05 -3.45
CA LEU A 325 13.54 3.18 -3.25
C LEU A 325 13.94 1.74 -3.55
N THR A 326 13.28 0.79 -2.89
CA THR A 326 13.47 -0.65 -3.14
C THR A 326 12.25 -1.18 -3.87
N VAL A 327 12.45 -1.70 -5.08
CA VAL A 327 11.41 -2.34 -5.90
C VAL A 327 11.41 -3.83 -5.63
N PHE A 328 10.32 -4.38 -5.11
CA PHE A 328 10.24 -5.81 -4.75
C PHE A 328 9.35 -6.64 -5.68
N GLY A 329 8.46 -5.99 -6.43
CA GLY A 329 7.59 -6.70 -7.37
C GLY A 329 7.02 -5.80 -8.45
N VAL A 330 6.57 -6.42 -9.53
CA VAL A 330 5.82 -5.77 -10.60
C VAL A 330 4.57 -6.59 -10.87
N MET A 331 3.41 -5.94 -10.91
CA MET A 331 2.17 -6.57 -11.33
C MET A 331 1.73 -6.01 -12.69
N LEU A 332 1.17 -6.87 -13.51
CA LEU A 332 0.55 -6.52 -14.78
C LEU A 332 -0.91 -6.96 -14.74
N SER A 333 -1.83 -6.03 -14.93
CA SER A 333 -3.27 -6.25 -14.97
C SER A 333 -3.81 -5.94 -16.36
N GLY A 334 -4.65 -6.81 -16.91
CA GLY A 334 -5.31 -6.54 -18.19
C GLY A 334 -6.23 -7.68 -18.62
N ASN A 335 -6.74 -7.57 -19.84
CA ASN A 335 -7.49 -8.67 -20.45
C ASN A 335 -6.49 -9.71 -20.96
N ILE A 336 -6.37 -10.81 -20.23
CA ILE A 336 -5.54 -11.95 -20.63
C ILE A 336 -6.52 -13.01 -21.12
N ALA A 337 -6.55 -13.23 -22.43
CA ALA A 337 -7.44 -14.21 -23.05
C ALA A 337 -6.79 -15.60 -22.98
N PRO A 338 -7.55 -16.71 -22.95
CA PRO A 338 -7.00 -18.02 -23.32
C PRO A 338 -6.39 -17.96 -24.73
N ARG A 339 -5.27 -18.65 -24.91
CA ARG A 339 -4.64 -18.88 -26.20
C ARG A 339 -5.56 -19.77 -27.01
N ASP A 340 -5.93 -19.33 -28.20
CA ASP A 340 -6.33 -20.26 -29.26
C ASP A 340 -5.07 -21.05 -29.61
N ASP A 341 -4.98 -22.29 -29.13
CA ASP A 341 -3.82 -23.14 -29.39
C ASP A 341 -3.68 -23.55 -30.87
N GLY A 342 -4.61 -23.13 -31.74
CA GLY A 342 -4.56 -23.41 -33.18
C GLY A 342 -4.56 -24.90 -33.51
N THR A 343 -4.77 -25.79 -32.52
CA THR A 343 -4.90 -27.24 -32.73
C THR A 343 -6.35 -27.68 -32.83
N VAL A 344 -7.23 -26.73 -33.09
CA VAL A 344 -8.58 -27.00 -33.54
C VAL A 344 -8.47 -27.28 -35.06
N PRO A 345 -8.62 -28.53 -35.53
CA PRO A 345 -8.60 -28.78 -36.97
C PRO A 345 -9.68 -27.93 -37.63
N GLU A 346 -9.29 -27.08 -38.59
CA GLU A 346 -10.22 -26.23 -39.33
C GLU A 346 -11.30 -27.12 -39.97
N ALA A 347 -12.53 -26.99 -39.49
CA ALA A 347 -13.67 -27.54 -40.21
C ALA A 347 -13.77 -26.84 -41.58
N PRO A 348 -14.03 -27.58 -42.67
CA PRO A 348 -14.17 -26.98 -44.00
C PRO A 348 -15.17 -25.81 -44.00
N PRO A 349 -14.90 -24.72 -44.75
CA PRO A 349 -15.83 -23.61 -44.87
C PRO A 349 -17.20 -24.09 -45.35
N GLY A 350 -18.25 -23.81 -44.57
CA GLY A 350 -19.64 -24.10 -44.95
C GLY A 350 -20.37 -25.19 -44.17
N VAL A 351 -19.74 -25.82 -43.16
CA VAL A 351 -20.44 -26.79 -42.29
C VAL A 351 -21.28 -26.05 -41.25
N ASN A 352 -22.60 -26.00 -41.45
CA ASN A 352 -23.55 -25.58 -40.42
C ASN A 352 -23.62 -26.67 -39.34
N CYS A 353 -22.84 -26.51 -38.27
CA CYS A 353 -22.95 -27.35 -37.08
C CYS A 353 -24.31 -27.09 -36.41
N SER A 354 -25.30 -27.93 -36.71
CA SER A 354 -26.60 -27.96 -36.04
C SER A 354 -26.66 -29.15 -35.10
N PHE A 355 -27.08 -28.91 -33.85
CA PHE A 355 -27.22 -29.96 -32.86
C PHE A 355 -28.72 -30.16 -32.60
N ALA A 356 -29.22 -31.34 -32.96
CA ALA A 356 -30.57 -31.77 -32.61
C ALA A 356 -30.50 -32.62 -31.34
N VAL A 357 -31.22 -32.21 -30.31
CA VAL A 357 -31.32 -32.93 -29.05
C VAL A 357 -32.59 -33.75 -29.10
N LYS A 358 -32.47 -35.06 -29.36
CA LYS A 358 -33.63 -35.96 -29.30
C LYS A 358 -34.02 -36.20 -27.85
N GLY A 359 -35.26 -35.85 -27.51
CA GLY A 359 -35.83 -36.10 -26.19
C GLY A 359 -36.05 -37.58 -25.93
N PHE A 360 -35.77 -38.06 -24.72
CA PHE A 360 -36.34 -39.32 -24.26
C PHE A 360 -37.86 -39.16 -24.18
N ALA A 361 -38.59 -40.07 -24.82
CA ALA A 361 -40.03 -40.16 -24.71
C ALA A 361 -40.43 -40.39 -23.24
N ASN A 362 -41.38 -39.58 -22.75
CA ASN A 362 -42.08 -39.81 -21.49
C ASN A 362 -42.54 -41.26 -21.41
N GLY A 363 -41.90 -42.07 -20.55
CA GLY A 363 -42.13 -43.50 -20.54
C GLY A 363 -41.66 -44.22 -19.28
N SER A 364 -41.64 -43.57 -18.12
CA SER A 364 -41.71 -44.26 -16.82
C SER A 364 -42.03 -43.28 -15.68
N ASP A 365 -43.23 -43.42 -15.12
CA ASP A 365 -43.72 -42.69 -13.95
C ASP A 365 -43.01 -43.14 -12.66
N GLY A 366 -41.73 -42.80 -12.51
CA GLY A 366 -40.96 -43.00 -11.27
C GLY A 366 -40.22 -41.73 -10.87
N PRO A 367 -40.11 -41.39 -9.57
CA PRO A 367 -39.30 -40.25 -9.13
C PRO A 367 -37.82 -40.52 -9.44
N LEU A 368 -37.24 -39.72 -10.32
CA LEU A 368 -35.81 -39.71 -10.62
C LEU A 368 -35.03 -39.25 -9.38
N THR A 369 -34.43 -40.19 -8.66
CA THR A 369 -33.52 -39.92 -7.54
C THR A 369 -32.08 -39.90 -8.05
N ALA A 370 -31.48 -38.70 -8.09
CA ALA A 370 -30.13 -38.30 -8.56
C ALA A 370 -30.14 -37.60 -9.95
N PRO A 371 -29.20 -36.66 -10.22
CA PRO A 371 -29.11 -36.02 -11.52
C PRO A 371 -28.56 -37.02 -12.53
N ASP A 372 -29.45 -37.70 -13.23
CA ASP A 372 -29.07 -38.53 -14.37
C ASP A 372 -28.43 -37.62 -15.43
N ALA A 373 -27.12 -37.77 -15.61
CA ALA A 373 -26.42 -37.15 -16.71
C ALA A 373 -26.98 -37.76 -18.01
N LEU A 374 -27.52 -36.91 -18.87
CA LEU A 374 -27.88 -37.28 -20.23
C LEU A 374 -26.60 -37.75 -20.95
N ALA A 375 -26.34 -39.05 -20.96
CA ALA A 375 -25.32 -39.63 -21.81
C ALA A 375 -25.86 -39.57 -23.25
N LEU A 376 -25.16 -38.84 -24.12
CA LEU A 376 -25.41 -38.86 -25.55
C LEU A 376 -25.03 -40.25 -26.09
N GLY A 377 -25.91 -41.24 -25.89
CA GLY A 377 -25.89 -42.53 -26.57
C GLY A 377 -26.47 -42.36 -27.97
N GLY A 378 -25.71 -41.73 -28.86
CA GLY A 378 -26.12 -41.55 -30.26
C GLY A 378 -25.06 -40.78 -31.02
N SER A 379 -24.38 -41.47 -31.93
CA SER A 379 -23.38 -40.95 -32.86
C SER A 379 -23.88 -39.72 -33.61
N ALA A 380 -23.51 -38.52 -33.14
CA ALA A 380 -23.73 -37.26 -33.83
C ALA A 380 -22.41 -36.87 -34.50
N LEU A 381 -22.15 -37.47 -35.66
CA LEU A 381 -20.98 -37.15 -36.46
C LEU A 381 -21.35 -36.02 -37.45
N PRO A 382 -20.48 -35.03 -37.68
CA PRO A 382 -20.73 -33.97 -38.64
C PRO A 382 -21.03 -34.60 -40.00
N LYS A 383 -22.10 -34.16 -40.66
CA LYS A 383 -22.45 -34.57 -42.02
C LYS A 383 -22.18 -33.43 -42.99
N ASP A 384 -21.66 -33.75 -44.17
CA ASP A 384 -21.53 -32.78 -45.25
C ASP A 384 -22.90 -32.44 -45.86
N ALA A 385 -22.89 -31.57 -46.87
CA ALA A 385 -24.08 -31.14 -47.58
C ALA A 385 -24.87 -32.30 -48.24
N ASP A 386 -24.22 -33.45 -48.46
CA ASP A 386 -24.81 -34.65 -49.06
C ASP A 386 -25.24 -35.69 -48.01
N GLY A 387 -25.07 -35.38 -46.72
CA GLY A 387 -25.47 -36.24 -45.61
C GLY A 387 -24.45 -37.33 -45.24
N ALA A 388 -23.25 -37.31 -45.84
CA ALA A 388 -22.17 -38.23 -45.51
C ALA A 388 -21.40 -37.76 -44.29
N VAL A 389 -21.04 -38.70 -43.41
CA VAL A 389 -20.34 -38.42 -42.16
C VAL A 389 -18.88 -38.04 -42.42
N VAL A 390 -18.47 -36.84 -42.00
CA VAL A 390 -17.18 -36.22 -42.34
C VAL A 390 -16.07 -36.50 -41.31
N ALA A 391 -16.40 -36.85 -40.07
CA ALA A 391 -15.40 -37.28 -39.08
C ALA A 391 -16.04 -38.07 -37.93
N ASP A 392 -15.46 -39.22 -37.56
CA ASP A 392 -15.84 -39.97 -36.36
C ASP A 392 -15.21 -39.34 -35.11
N LEU A 393 -15.94 -38.44 -34.46
CA LEU A 393 -15.62 -37.91 -33.13
C LEU A 393 -16.22 -38.84 -32.08
N GLY A 394 -15.62 -40.03 -31.95
CA GLY A 394 -15.99 -40.98 -30.92
C GLY A 394 -15.93 -40.34 -29.52
N PRO A 395 -16.75 -40.80 -28.56
CA PRO A 395 -16.90 -40.22 -27.22
C PRO A 395 -15.63 -40.24 -26.34
N GLN A 396 -14.48 -40.70 -26.85
CA GLN A 396 -13.25 -40.88 -26.08
C GLN A 396 -12.07 -39.99 -26.49
N ASN A 397 -12.08 -39.32 -27.66
CA ASN A 397 -10.80 -38.86 -28.24
C ASN A 397 -10.61 -37.36 -28.52
N ALA A 398 -11.58 -36.47 -28.25
CA ALA A 398 -11.39 -35.03 -28.52
C ALA A 398 -11.53 -34.10 -27.30
N PHE A 399 -12.29 -34.48 -26.28
CA PHE A 399 -12.44 -33.69 -25.06
C PHE A 399 -12.46 -34.66 -23.87
N GLY A 400 -11.45 -34.59 -23.00
CA GLY A 400 -11.33 -35.47 -21.84
C GLY A 400 -12.62 -35.52 -21.01
N ASN A 401 -12.80 -36.62 -20.29
CA ASN A 401 -14.03 -37.11 -19.64
C ASN A 401 -14.81 -36.13 -18.71
N GLU A 402 -14.39 -34.88 -18.57
CA GLU A 402 -14.97 -33.87 -17.66
C GLU A 402 -15.54 -32.61 -18.35
N ALA A 403 -15.39 -32.45 -19.68
CA ALA A 403 -15.71 -31.18 -20.36
C ALA A 403 -16.61 -31.27 -21.62
N GLY A 404 -17.33 -32.39 -21.82
CA GLY A 404 -18.26 -32.51 -22.95
C GLY A 404 -19.43 -31.54 -22.88
N PHE A 405 -19.96 -31.11 -24.03
CA PHE A 405 -21.23 -30.38 -24.12
C PHE A 405 -22.35 -31.25 -23.52
N ARG A 406 -22.85 -30.84 -22.35
CA ARG A 406 -23.94 -31.53 -21.64
C ARG A 406 -25.12 -30.60 -21.49
N LEU A 407 -26.29 -31.17 -21.71
CA LEU A 407 -27.59 -30.56 -21.46
C LEU A 407 -28.21 -31.28 -20.27
N PHE A 408 -28.56 -30.52 -19.23
CA PHE A 408 -29.25 -31.05 -18.07
C PHE A 408 -30.72 -30.67 -18.15
N SER A 409 -31.60 -31.64 -18.36
CA SER A 409 -33.03 -31.42 -18.19
C SER A 409 -33.37 -31.50 -16.70
N GLN A 410 -34.11 -30.52 -16.19
CA GLN A 410 -34.57 -30.49 -14.81
C GLN A 410 -36.05 -30.89 -14.74
N ALA A 411 -36.44 -31.56 -13.65
CA ALA A 411 -37.82 -31.99 -13.41
C ALA A 411 -38.86 -30.86 -13.46
N ASN A 412 -38.44 -29.60 -13.32
CA ASN A 412 -39.31 -28.41 -13.42
C ASN A 412 -39.58 -27.93 -14.87
N GLY A 413 -39.06 -28.63 -15.89
CA GLY A 413 -39.18 -28.24 -17.30
C GLY A 413 -38.15 -27.18 -17.74
N SER A 414 -37.08 -26.99 -16.97
CA SER A 414 -35.95 -26.12 -17.34
C SER A 414 -34.81 -26.93 -17.94
N VAL A 415 -34.04 -26.29 -18.82
CA VAL A 415 -32.84 -26.89 -19.43
C VAL A 415 -31.62 -26.07 -19.03
N ALA A 416 -30.58 -26.74 -18.55
CA ALA A 416 -29.29 -26.11 -18.29
C ALA A 416 -28.25 -26.51 -19.35
N ILE A 417 -27.57 -25.52 -19.92
CA ILE A 417 -26.61 -25.68 -21.03
C ILE A 417 -25.23 -25.29 -20.51
N ASN A 418 -24.23 -26.15 -20.70
CA ASN A 418 -22.84 -25.78 -20.44
C ASN A 418 -22.36 -24.77 -21.50
N ALA A 419 -22.33 -23.49 -21.13
CA ALA A 419 -21.99 -22.40 -22.04
C ALA A 419 -20.53 -22.45 -22.50
N SER A 420 -19.62 -22.90 -21.65
CA SER A 420 -18.19 -23.06 -21.99
C SER A 420 -18.01 -24.11 -23.08
N ALA A 421 -18.71 -25.24 -22.98
CA ALA A 421 -18.68 -26.28 -23.99
C ALA A 421 -19.39 -25.85 -25.28
N ALA A 422 -20.51 -25.12 -25.18
CA ALA A 422 -21.18 -24.55 -26.35
C ALA A 422 -20.22 -23.61 -27.10
N TYR A 423 -19.52 -22.73 -26.39
CA TYR A 423 -18.58 -21.80 -27.01
C TYR A 423 -17.35 -22.51 -27.62
N ALA A 424 -16.82 -23.54 -26.96
CA ALA A 424 -15.75 -24.36 -27.53
C ALA A 424 -16.18 -24.99 -28.86
N VAL A 425 -17.44 -25.46 -28.95
CA VAL A 425 -18.02 -25.96 -30.21
C VAL A 425 -18.20 -24.85 -31.24
N LYS A 426 -18.60 -23.63 -30.83
CA LYS A 426 -18.71 -22.47 -31.73
C LYS A 426 -17.37 -22.17 -32.40
N LEU A 427 -16.31 -22.10 -31.58
CA LEU A 427 -14.95 -21.88 -32.04
C LEU A 427 -14.49 -23.02 -32.95
N HIS A 428 -14.75 -24.27 -32.55
CA HIS A 428 -14.41 -25.46 -33.34
C HIS A 428 -15.05 -25.47 -34.73
N CYS A 429 -16.30 -25.05 -34.83
CA CYS A 429 -17.05 -25.00 -36.08
C CYS A 429 -16.89 -23.67 -36.85
N ASN A 430 -16.12 -22.70 -36.34
CA ASN A 430 -16.07 -21.33 -36.86
C ASN A 430 -17.49 -20.73 -37.13
N ALA A 431 -18.45 -21.07 -36.27
CA ALA A 431 -19.86 -20.73 -36.50
C ALA A 431 -20.18 -19.33 -35.97
N SER A 432 -20.93 -18.53 -36.72
CA SER A 432 -21.39 -17.21 -36.25
C SER A 432 -22.38 -17.33 -35.08
N SER A 433 -23.15 -18.42 -35.05
CA SER A 433 -24.15 -18.75 -34.04
C SER A 433 -24.23 -20.25 -33.80
N ILE A 434 -24.76 -20.66 -32.66
CA ILE A 434 -25.12 -22.06 -32.38
C ILE A 434 -26.63 -22.14 -32.31
N LEU A 435 -27.22 -23.00 -33.13
CA LEU A 435 -28.63 -23.33 -33.06
C LEU A 435 -28.81 -24.58 -32.17
N ILE A 436 -29.54 -24.43 -31.08
CA ILE A 436 -29.91 -25.54 -30.19
C ILE A 436 -31.38 -25.82 -30.43
N ASN A 437 -31.68 -26.91 -31.12
CA ASN A 437 -33.06 -27.28 -31.43
C ASN A 437 -33.61 -28.17 -30.31
N MET A 438 -34.59 -27.66 -29.57
CA MET A 438 -35.21 -28.37 -28.44
C MET A 438 -36.56 -28.91 -28.89
N GLU A 439 -36.71 -30.24 -28.89
CA GLU A 439 -37.94 -30.91 -29.32
C GLU A 439 -39.10 -30.83 -28.30
N MET A 440 -38.85 -30.22 -27.13
CA MET A 440 -39.84 -30.05 -26.06
C MET A 440 -39.98 -28.58 -25.64
N PRO A 441 -41.17 -28.14 -25.19
CA PRO A 441 -41.36 -26.81 -24.65
C PRO A 441 -40.56 -26.64 -23.35
N VAL A 442 -39.62 -25.68 -23.35
CA VAL A 442 -38.77 -25.37 -22.20
C VAL A 442 -39.31 -24.13 -21.48
N LYS A 443 -39.48 -24.22 -20.16
CA LYS A 443 -39.95 -23.08 -19.35
C LYS A 443 -38.84 -22.06 -19.10
N HIS A 444 -37.63 -22.54 -18.78
CA HIS A 444 -36.46 -21.70 -18.51
C HIS A 444 -35.18 -22.33 -19.06
N ILE A 445 -34.30 -21.52 -19.63
CA ILE A 445 -32.97 -21.93 -20.08
C ILE A 445 -31.94 -21.33 -19.13
N TYR A 446 -31.11 -22.17 -18.53
CA TYR A 446 -30.00 -21.77 -17.68
C TYR A 446 -28.67 -21.98 -18.41
N LEU A 447 -27.86 -20.93 -18.54
CA LEU A 447 -26.50 -21.05 -19.07
C LEU A 447 -25.55 -21.26 -17.89
N LEU A 448 -24.98 -22.45 -17.79
CA LEU A 448 -24.01 -22.80 -16.76
C LEU A 448 -22.59 -22.60 -17.33
N GLY A 449 -21.89 -21.57 -16.85
CA GLY A 449 -20.44 -21.48 -17.03
C GLY A 449 -19.78 -22.37 -15.98
N ILE A 450 -19.34 -23.57 -16.33
CA ILE A 450 -18.59 -24.40 -15.38
C ILE A 450 -17.21 -23.76 -15.19
N GLY A 451 -16.94 -23.29 -13.97
CA GLY A 451 -15.61 -23.14 -13.35
C GLY A 451 -14.66 -22.06 -13.88
N ASN A 452 -14.79 -21.64 -15.12
CA ASN A 452 -13.89 -20.67 -15.73
C ASN A 452 -14.65 -19.36 -15.95
N ALA A 453 -14.26 -18.30 -15.24
CA ALA A 453 -14.71 -16.92 -15.50
C ALA A 453 -14.55 -16.53 -16.99
N VAL A 454 -13.70 -17.27 -17.70
CA VAL A 454 -13.45 -17.25 -19.14
C VAL A 454 -14.68 -17.62 -20.00
N GLY A 455 -15.48 -18.63 -19.63
CA GLY A 455 -16.64 -19.06 -20.42
C GLY A 455 -17.79 -18.04 -20.41
N VAL A 456 -17.93 -17.30 -19.32
CA VAL A 456 -18.93 -16.22 -19.17
C VAL A 456 -18.44 -14.93 -19.84
N ALA A 457 -17.12 -14.70 -19.83
CA ALA A 457 -16.50 -13.55 -20.48
C ALA A 457 -16.52 -13.59 -22.01
N LEU A 458 -16.37 -14.78 -22.59
CA LEU A 458 -16.37 -14.99 -24.04
C LEU A 458 -17.77 -14.89 -24.68
N MET A 459 -18.85 -14.96 -23.88
CA MET A 459 -20.22 -14.75 -24.36
C MET A 459 -20.61 -13.27 -24.48
N GLY A 460 -19.69 -12.33 -24.28
CA GLY A 460 -19.93 -10.89 -24.44
C GLY A 460 -20.91 -10.26 -23.43
N ALA A 461 -21.47 -11.06 -22.52
CA ALA A 461 -22.48 -10.62 -21.56
C ALA A 461 -21.89 -10.11 -20.23
N ILE A 462 -20.66 -10.50 -19.87
CA ILE A 462 -19.98 -10.05 -18.64
C ILE A 462 -18.51 -9.81 -18.97
N ARG A 463 -17.93 -8.65 -18.64
CA ARG A 463 -16.49 -8.42 -18.80
C ARG A 463 -15.74 -9.44 -17.92
N ALA A 464 -14.80 -10.22 -18.49
CA ALA A 464 -13.86 -11.00 -17.68
C ALA A 464 -13.23 -10.06 -16.64
N PRO A 465 -13.17 -10.45 -15.36
CA PRO A 465 -12.40 -9.69 -14.40
C PRO A 465 -10.94 -9.61 -14.90
N PRO A 466 -10.28 -8.45 -14.75
CA PRO A 466 -8.90 -8.30 -15.20
C PRO A 466 -8.03 -9.34 -14.51
N ALA A 467 -7.30 -10.12 -15.31
CA ALA A 467 -6.34 -11.09 -14.82
C ALA A 467 -5.04 -10.37 -14.48
N TRP A 468 -4.33 -10.87 -13.46
CA TRP A 468 -3.09 -10.29 -12.98
C TRP A 468 -1.93 -11.28 -13.15
N ILE A 469 -0.82 -10.80 -13.71
CA ILE A 469 0.47 -11.48 -13.69
C ILE A 469 1.33 -10.76 -12.67
N VAL A 470 1.91 -11.51 -11.73
CA VAL A 470 2.83 -11.00 -10.73
C VAL A 470 4.25 -11.41 -11.12
N PHE A 471 5.19 -10.50 -10.99
CA PHE A 471 6.61 -10.75 -11.13
C PHE A 471 7.34 -10.36 -9.84
N SER A 472 8.24 -11.20 -9.36
CA SER A 472 9.23 -10.81 -8.35
C SER A 472 10.40 -10.10 -9.01
N VAL A 473 11.01 -9.14 -8.31
CA VAL A 473 12.15 -8.36 -8.81
C VAL A 473 13.43 -8.85 -8.14
N ALA A 474 14.38 -9.31 -8.95
CA ALA A 474 15.71 -9.68 -8.48
C ALA A 474 16.65 -8.46 -8.38
N LYS A 475 17.75 -8.62 -7.62
CA LYS A 475 18.77 -7.55 -7.41
C LYS A 475 19.46 -7.08 -8.69
N ASN A 476 19.43 -7.87 -9.76
CA ASN A 476 19.97 -7.56 -11.08
C ASN A 476 18.90 -6.98 -12.05
N SER A 477 17.77 -6.50 -11.51
CA SER A 477 16.62 -5.99 -12.27
C SER A 477 15.87 -7.01 -13.14
N THR A 478 16.18 -8.31 -13.08
CA THR A 478 15.40 -9.30 -13.82
C THR A 478 14.08 -9.55 -13.11
N LEU A 479 13.01 -9.65 -13.88
CA LEU A 479 11.70 -10.11 -13.43
C LEU A 479 11.64 -11.63 -13.53
N SER A 480 11.03 -12.27 -12.54
CA SER A 480 10.73 -13.71 -12.60
C SER A 480 9.27 -13.94 -12.24
N LEU A 481 8.64 -14.90 -12.92
CA LEU A 481 7.32 -15.36 -12.49
C LEU A 481 7.46 -16.10 -11.16
N PRO A 482 6.57 -15.88 -10.19
CA PRO A 482 6.51 -16.69 -8.99
C PRO A 482 6.13 -18.11 -9.42
N SER A 483 7.10 -19.04 -9.45
CA SER A 483 6.73 -20.44 -9.36
C SER A 483 6.32 -20.72 -7.92
N ALA A 484 5.40 -21.67 -7.70
CA ALA A 484 5.01 -22.08 -6.34
C ALA A 484 6.21 -22.52 -5.46
N GLN A 485 7.39 -22.70 -6.05
CA GLN A 485 8.65 -23.08 -5.38
C GLN A 485 9.70 -21.96 -5.32
N ASN A 486 9.54 -20.84 -6.02
CA ASN A 486 10.55 -19.78 -6.16
C ASN A 486 10.05 -18.41 -5.67
N PHE A 487 9.24 -18.38 -4.61
CA PHE A 487 9.22 -17.16 -3.80
C PHE A 487 10.62 -17.00 -3.20
N PRO A 488 11.25 -15.82 -3.27
CA PRO A 488 12.57 -15.62 -2.69
C PRO A 488 12.54 -16.10 -1.25
N ASP A 489 13.55 -16.89 -0.87
CA ASP A 489 13.79 -17.28 0.52
C ASP A 489 13.56 -16.04 1.39
N PRO A 490 12.70 -16.10 2.42
CA PRO A 490 12.41 -14.95 3.27
C PRO A 490 13.67 -14.34 3.92
N ASN A 491 14.80 -15.04 3.89
CA ASN A 491 16.10 -14.57 4.36
C ASN A 491 16.96 -13.87 3.29
N VAL A 492 16.62 -13.94 2.01
CA VAL A 492 17.30 -13.21 0.93
C VAL A 492 16.55 -11.91 0.72
N GLU A 493 17.10 -10.77 1.15
CA GLU A 493 16.50 -9.44 0.95
C GLU A 493 16.04 -9.27 -0.51
N PRO A 494 14.73 -9.39 -0.79
CA PRO A 494 14.24 -9.31 -2.14
C PRO A 494 14.18 -7.85 -2.57
N GLY A 495 14.41 -7.62 -3.85
CA GLY A 495 14.19 -6.33 -4.48
C GLY A 495 15.44 -5.62 -4.98
N TYR A 496 15.19 -4.65 -5.85
CA TYR A 496 16.18 -3.81 -6.50
C TYR A 496 16.19 -2.42 -5.86
N VAL A 497 17.33 -1.97 -5.37
CA VAL A 497 17.48 -0.62 -4.83
C VAL A 497 17.73 0.35 -5.99
N LEU A 498 16.72 1.15 -6.32
CA LEU A 498 16.82 2.24 -7.28
C LEU A 498 17.22 3.52 -6.53
N SER A 499 18.41 4.05 -6.83
CA SER A 499 18.89 5.30 -6.22
C SER A 499 18.01 6.50 -6.58
N GLY A 500 18.22 7.61 -5.88
CA GLY A 500 17.63 8.88 -6.25
C GLY A 500 18.12 9.37 -7.61
N ASP A 501 17.27 10.12 -8.31
CA ASP A 501 17.48 10.65 -9.67
C ASP A 501 17.92 9.61 -10.72
N ALA A 502 17.52 8.35 -10.53
CA ALA A 502 17.89 7.24 -11.38
C ALA A 502 16.69 6.61 -12.09
N THR A 503 16.97 5.90 -13.18
CA THR A 503 16.00 5.08 -13.90
C THR A 503 16.50 3.65 -13.98
N ALA A 504 15.64 2.68 -13.69
CA ALA A 504 15.92 1.26 -13.91
C ALA A 504 14.88 0.64 -14.82
N ALA A 505 15.32 -0.28 -15.66
CA ALA A 505 14.46 -1.13 -16.46
C ALA A 505 14.45 -2.54 -15.88
N PHE A 506 13.25 -3.11 -15.81
CA PHE A 506 13.02 -4.48 -15.37
C PHE A 506 12.45 -5.25 -16.54
N SER A 507 12.93 -6.46 -16.76
CA SER A 507 12.44 -7.29 -17.87
C SER A 507 12.28 -8.75 -17.48
N TYR A 508 11.23 -9.36 -18.03
CA TYR A 508 10.98 -10.78 -18.07
C TYR A 508 11.05 -11.22 -19.53
N ASN A 509 11.85 -12.24 -19.81
CA ASN A 509 11.85 -12.93 -21.09
C ASN A 509 11.82 -14.42 -20.77
N GLY A 510 10.72 -15.09 -21.11
CA GLY A 510 10.61 -16.51 -20.83
C GLY A 510 9.31 -17.13 -21.32
N PRO A 511 9.19 -18.46 -21.20
CA PRO A 511 8.02 -19.19 -21.65
C PRO A 511 6.80 -18.81 -20.81
N PHE A 512 5.71 -18.51 -21.50
CA PHE A 512 4.40 -18.21 -20.97
C PHE A 512 3.44 -19.32 -21.40
N GLY A 513 3.08 -20.20 -20.47
CA GLY A 513 1.97 -21.14 -20.68
C GLY A 513 2.26 -22.65 -20.74
N LYS A 514 3.48 -23.14 -20.46
CA LYS A 514 3.70 -24.61 -20.31
C LYS A 514 3.42 -25.17 -18.92
N GLU A 515 3.68 -24.40 -17.86
CA GLU A 515 3.43 -24.83 -16.47
C GLU A 515 2.35 -24.00 -15.76
N ASN A 516 2.01 -22.82 -16.28
CA ASN A 516 0.90 -22.00 -15.79
C ASN A 516 -0.41 -22.44 -16.45
N VAL A 517 -0.96 -23.52 -15.91
CA VAL A 517 -2.35 -23.97 -15.75
C VAL A 517 -3.48 -23.54 -16.72
N ASN A 518 -3.41 -22.52 -17.57
CA ASN A 518 -4.56 -22.15 -18.43
C ASN A 518 -4.22 -21.66 -19.83
N GLY A 519 -2.98 -21.81 -20.31
CA GLY A 519 -2.62 -21.49 -21.69
C GLY A 519 -3.14 -20.12 -22.12
N THR A 520 -3.03 -19.09 -21.28
CA THR A 520 -3.54 -17.74 -21.60
C THR A 520 -2.47 -16.92 -22.34
N GLN A 521 -2.88 -15.97 -23.16
CA GLN A 521 -2.04 -14.98 -23.80
C GLN A 521 -2.63 -13.57 -23.59
N PRO A 522 -1.78 -12.55 -23.39
CA PRO A 522 -2.21 -11.15 -23.44
C PRO A 522 -3.00 -10.86 -24.72
N ALA A 523 -4.21 -10.32 -24.60
CA ALA A 523 -4.98 -9.86 -25.75
C ALA A 523 -4.32 -8.65 -26.42
N GLY A 524 -4.24 -8.67 -27.76
CA GLY A 524 -3.80 -7.53 -28.56
C GLY A 524 -4.76 -6.33 -28.49
N ASN A 525 -4.26 -5.10 -28.63
CA ASN A 525 -5.05 -3.86 -28.59
C ASN A 525 -5.86 -3.61 -27.31
N VAL A 526 -5.38 -4.08 -26.15
CA VAL A 526 -6.00 -3.81 -24.85
C VAL A 526 -5.10 -2.91 -24.00
N THR A 527 -5.70 -2.04 -23.19
CA THR A 527 -5.00 -1.28 -22.17
C THR A 527 -4.70 -2.18 -20.96
N TYR A 528 -3.41 -2.27 -20.64
CA TYR A 528 -2.89 -2.92 -19.45
C TYR A 528 -2.54 -1.87 -18.41
N ARG A 529 -2.65 -2.25 -17.13
CA ARG A 529 -2.17 -1.48 -15.98
C ARG A 529 -0.97 -2.20 -15.40
N VAL A 530 0.16 -1.50 -15.29
CA VAL A 530 1.32 -1.96 -14.54
C VAL A 530 1.32 -1.32 -13.15
N VAL A 531 1.62 -2.11 -12.14
CA VAL A 531 1.78 -1.68 -10.74
C VAL A 531 3.15 -2.14 -10.27
N VAL A 532 4.09 -1.21 -10.12
CA VAL A 532 5.41 -1.45 -9.56
C VAL A 532 5.34 -1.25 -8.05
N LEU A 533 5.75 -2.25 -7.29
CA LEU A 533 5.65 -2.23 -5.84
C LEU A 533 6.99 -1.82 -5.24
N THR A 534 6.96 -0.78 -4.41
CA THR A 534 8.15 -0.22 -3.80
C THR A 534 7.98 -0.10 -2.29
N ASN A 535 9.08 -0.01 -1.55
CA ASN A 535 9.05 0.31 -0.11
C ASN A 535 8.49 1.72 0.18
N ARG A 536 8.24 2.52 -0.86
CA ARG A 536 7.58 3.83 -0.78
C ARG A 536 6.10 3.78 -1.16
N GLY A 537 5.56 2.61 -1.50
CA GLY A 537 4.19 2.43 -2.00
C GLY A 537 4.14 1.98 -3.46
N PRO A 538 2.95 1.65 -3.98
CA PRO A 538 2.77 1.24 -5.36
C PRO A 538 2.86 2.42 -6.34
N VAL A 539 3.61 2.25 -7.43
CA VAL A 539 3.69 3.17 -8.57
C VAL A 539 2.95 2.55 -9.74
N GLN A 540 2.08 3.30 -10.41
CA GLN A 540 1.17 2.74 -11.39
C GLN A 540 1.20 3.49 -12.71
N ALA A 541 1.03 2.77 -13.82
CA ALA A 541 0.79 3.36 -15.13
C ALA A 541 -0.10 2.46 -15.98
N ASN A 542 -0.78 3.07 -16.95
CA ASN A 542 -1.51 2.35 -17.99
C ASN A 542 -0.73 2.42 -19.29
N PHE A 543 -0.68 1.32 -20.03
CA PHE A 543 -0.10 1.27 -21.37
C PHE A 543 -0.99 0.41 -22.28
N THR A 544 -0.94 0.65 -23.59
CA THR A 544 -1.72 -0.14 -24.57
C THR A 544 -0.77 -1.00 -25.38
N LEU A 545 -1.07 -2.29 -25.48
CA LEU A 545 -0.35 -3.18 -26.38
C LEU A 545 -0.65 -2.74 -27.82
N LYS A 546 0.39 -2.38 -28.57
CA LYS A 546 0.27 -2.10 -29.99
C LYS A 546 0.34 -3.37 -30.80
#